data_AF-A0A9J7EHV6-F1
#
_entry.id   AF-A0A9J7EHV6-F1
#
_cell.length_a   1.000
_cell.length_b   1.000
_cell.length_c   1.000
_cell.angle_alpha   90.00
_cell.angle_beta   90.00
_cell.angle_gamma   90.00
#
_symmetry.space_group_name_H-M   'P 1'
#
loop_
_entity.id
_entity.type
_entity.pdbx_description
1 polymer ?
#
loop_
_entity_poly.entity_id
_entity_poly.type
_entity_poly.pdbx_seq_one_letter_code
_entity_poly.pdbx_strand_id
1 'polypeptide(L)'
;MLVLILLILPIIVDGRIEVDITVKSNDTDVTVNASYTGSDHKLVTDDDLKLFNVTMAKLNRGMRVELGKVPDNIFIRNPTPYGDLFTKFKWEQMKRKLTIVRTKIIDIINQDIVLDTHEHINNTTNIVTAKRSMYKVMDNSISSTWSKTGLPGDNAHTTFILNFEDGKAEVVNQWRNESTKNFKVSLEISCY
;
A
#
# COMPACT_ATOMS: atom_id res chain seq x y z
N MET A 1 -34.33 -26.88 13.49
CA MET A 1 -33.86 -25.51 13.80
C MET A 1 -32.61 -25.64 14.68
N LEU A 2 -31.43 -25.67 14.08
CA LEU A 2 -30.17 -25.53 14.82
C LEU A 2 -29.16 -24.85 13.89
N VAL A 3 -28.48 -23.87 14.46
CA VAL A 3 -27.88 -22.72 13.80
C VAL A 3 -26.69 -23.12 12.93
N LEU A 4 -26.74 -22.64 11.69
CA LEU A 4 -25.63 -22.52 10.76
C LEU A 4 -24.59 -21.58 11.40
N ILE A 5 -23.62 -22.12 12.13
CA ILE A 5 -22.43 -21.37 12.57
C ILE A 5 -21.56 -21.18 11.32
N LEU A 6 -21.88 -20.09 10.62
CA LEU A 6 -21.12 -19.58 9.50
C LEU A 6 -19.69 -19.32 9.95
N LEU A 7 -18.73 -19.91 9.24
CA LEU A 7 -17.31 -19.57 9.28
C LEU A 7 -17.13 -18.06 9.20
N ILE A 8 -16.85 -17.43 10.34
CA ILE A 8 -16.13 -16.17 10.40
C ILE A 8 -14.88 -16.47 11.21
N LEU A 9 -13.94 -17.19 10.58
CA LEU A 9 -12.55 -17.00 10.97
C LEU A 9 -12.24 -15.57 10.54
N PRO A 10 -12.01 -14.62 11.46
CA PRO A 10 -11.36 -13.38 11.05
C PRO A 10 -10.04 -13.83 10.42
N ILE A 11 -9.91 -13.62 9.11
CA ILE A 11 -8.59 -13.59 8.51
C ILE A 11 -7.93 -12.41 9.22
N ILE A 12 -7.13 -12.73 10.24
CA ILE A 12 -6.26 -11.78 10.91
C ILE A 12 -5.24 -11.41 9.84
N VAL A 13 -5.59 -10.44 9.01
CA VAL A 13 -4.66 -9.79 8.11
C VAL A 13 -3.74 -8.99 9.03
N ASP A 14 -2.60 -9.57 9.36
CA ASP A 14 -1.58 -8.96 10.21
C ASP A 14 -0.89 -7.86 9.39
N GLY A 15 -1.58 -6.72 9.27
CA GLY A 15 -1.06 -5.48 8.72
C GLY A 15 -1.28 -5.23 7.23
N ARG A 16 -1.93 -4.10 6.93
CA ARG A 16 -2.06 -3.54 5.57
C ARG A 16 -1.41 -2.17 5.57
N ILE A 17 -0.42 -1.96 4.70
CA ILE A 17 0.18 -0.65 4.48
C ILE A 17 -0.62 0.03 3.37
N GLU A 18 -1.08 1.26 3.60
CA GLU A 18 -1.87 2.02 2.63
C GLU A 18 -1.19 3.35 2.31
N VAL A 19 -1.19 3.70 1.04
CA VAL A 19 -0.73 4.99 0.53
C VAL A 19 -1.88 5.60 -0.25
N ASP A 20 -2.42 6.70 0.26
CA ASP A 20 -3.49 7.46 -0.37
C ASP A 20 -2.90 8.66 -1.09
N ILE A 21 -3.15 8.75 -2.38
CA ILE A 21 -2.75 9.85 -3.24
C ILE A 21 -4.05 10.47 -3.76
N THR A 22 -4.30 11.71 -3.35
CA THR A 22 -5.46 12.48 -3.77
C THR A 22 -5.02 13.60 -4.69
N VAL A 23 -5.54 13.59 -5.92
CA VAL A 23 -5.32 14.62 -6.94
C VAL A 23 -6.57 15.47 -7.04
N LYS A 24 -6.42 16.79 -6.90
CA LYS A 24 -7.48 17.77 -7.11
C LYS A 24 -7.03 18.76 -8.17
N SER A 25 -7.83 18.94 -9.19
CA SER A 25 -7.59 19.92 -10.25
C SER A 25 -8.57 21.08 -10.14
N ASN A 26 -8.10 22.27 -10.46
CA ASN A 26 -8.86 23.47 -10.78
C ASN A 26 -8.48 23.85 -12.21
N ASP A 27 -9.30 24.65 -12.90
CA ASP A 27 -9.00 25.27 -14.22
C ASP A 27 -7.58 25.87 -14.35
N THR A 28 -6.89 26.20 -13.25
CA THR A 28 -5.58 26.85 -13.24
C THR A 28 -4.50 26.15 -12.41
N ASP A 29 -4.84 25.17 -11.57
CA ASP A 29 -3.87 24.56 -10.64
C ASP A 29 -4.20 23.10 -10.32
N VAL A 30 -3.15 22.30 -10.08
CA VAL A 30 -3.28 20.88 -9.69
C VAL A 30 -2.62 20.69 -8.33
N THR A 31 -3.46 20.39 -7.34
CA THR A 31 -3.01 20.05 -5.99
C THR A 31 -2.98 18.53 -5.82
N VAL A 32 -1.81 18.00 -5.49
CA VAL A 32 -1.64 16.58 -5.14
C VAL A 32 -1.28 16.44 -3.68
N ASN A 33 -2.00 15.59 -2.95
CA ASN A 33 -1.73 15.25 -1.56
C ASN A 33 -1.43 13.76 -1.44
N ALA A 34 -0.40 13.39 -0.68
CA ALA A 34 -0.04 12.01 -0.42
C ALA A 34 0.01 11.73 1.08
N SER A 35 -0.83 10.81 1.55
CA SER A 35 -0.85 10.34 2.94
C SER A 35 -0.62 8.83 2.98
N TYR A 36 -0.26 8.31 4.16
CA TYR A 36 -0.04 6.89 4.35
C TYR A 36 -0.48 6.45 5.73
N THR A 37 -0.87 5.19 5.86
CA THR A 37 -1.25 4.59 7.13
C THR A 37 -0.87 3.11 7.16
N GLY A 38 -0.93 2.53 8.36
CA GLY A 38 -0.78 1.10 8.57
C GLY A 38 0.66 0.64 8.85
N SER A 39 0.75 -0.65 9.17
CA SER A 39 2.00 -1.35 9.43
C SER A 39 1.83 -2.84 9.26
N ASP A 40 2.86 -3.51 8.77
CA ASP A 40 2.98 -4.96 8.69
C ASP A 40 3.71 -5.49 9.93
N HIS A 41 3.13 -6.49 10.59
CA HIS A 41 3.70 -7.13 11.76
C HIS A 41 3.95 -8.61 11.47
N LYS A 42 5.19 -9.06 11.67
CA LYS A 42 5.60 -10.42 11.35
C LYS A 42 6.48 -10.99 12.44
N LEU A 43 6.31 -12.28 12.76
CA LEU A 43 7.25 -12.98 13.64
C LEU A 43 8.64 -12.93 13.02
N VAL A 44 9.66 -12.59 13.83
CA VAL A 44 11.03 -12.51 13.32
C VAL A 44 11.53 -13.87 12.86
N THR A 45 12.23 -13.89 11.73
CA THR A 45 12.97 -15.04 11.23
C THR A 45 14.46 -14.87 11.48
N ASP A 46 15.25 -15.92 11.29
CA ASP A 46 16.71 -15.82 11.47
C ASP A 46 17.35 -14.86 10.46
N ASP A 47 16.75 -14.71 9.28
CA ASP A 47 17.21 -13.75 8.28
C ASP A 47 16.88 -12.31 8.68
N ASP A 48 15.74 -12.06 9.35
CA ASP A 48 15.46 -10.76 9.97
C ASP A 48 16.50 -10.45 11.05
N LEU A 49 16.83 -11.42 11.92
CA LEU A 49 17.84 -11.23 12.98
C LEU A 49 19.21 -10.88 12.40
N LYS A 50 19.63 -11.56 11.32
CA LYS A 50 20.87 -11.22 10.60
C LYS A 50 20.80 -9.82 10.00
N LEU A 51 19.68 -9.47 9.35
CA LEU A 51 19.50 -8.16 8.71
C LEU A 51 19.61 -7.01 9.71
N PHE A 52 18.97 -7.15 10.88
CA PHE A 52 19.05 -6.16 11.95
C PHE A 52 20.31 -6.30 12.81
N ASN A 53 21.20 -7.24 12.46
CA ASN A 53 22.42 -7.55 13.20
C ASN A 53 22.13 -7.78 14.69
N VAL A 54 21.06 -8.52 14.98
CA VAL A 54 20.65 -8.96 16.31
C VAL A 54 21.36 -10.28 16.61
N THR A 55 22.44 -10.20 17.37
CA THR A 55 23.25 -11.36 17.77
C THR A 55 23.08 -11.65 19.25
N MET A 56 23.34 -12.89 19.67
CA MET A 56 23.29 -13.28 21.08
C MET A 56 24.22 -12.41 21.94
N ALA A 57 25.38 -12.01 21.42
CA ALA A 57 26.29 -11.10 22.12
C ALA A 57 25.65 -9.73 22.40
N LYS A 58 24.93 -9.16 21.42
CA LYS A 58 24.22 -7.89 21.61
C LYS A 58 23.02 -8.02 22.54
N LEU A 59 22.28 -9.13 22.44
CA LEU A 59 21.17 -9.42 23.34
C LEU A 59 21.65 -9.57 24.78
N ASN A 60 22.69 -10.36 25.02
CA ASN A 60 23.31 -10.51 26.34
C ASN A 60 23.79 -9.17 26.91
N ARG A 61 24.39 -8.33 26.07
CA ARG A 61 24.80 -6.98 26.47
C ARG A 61 23.60 -6.12 26.85
N GLY A 62 22.52 -6.13 26.06
CA GLY A 62 21.29 -5.40 26.36
C GLY A 62 20.65 -5.89 27.66
N MET A 63 20.43 -7.20 27.78
CA MET A 63 19.82 -7.80 28.97
C MET A 63 20.66 -7.60 30.22
N ARG A 64 21.99 -7.54 30.12
CA ARG A 64 22.85 -7.19 31.27
C ARG A 64 22.59 -5.78 31.79
N VAL A 65 22.36 -4.82 30.89
CA VAL A 65 22.05 -3.44 31.28
C VAL A 65 20.69 -3.39 31.99
N GLU A 66 19.68 -4.07 31.45
CA GLU A 66 18.31 -4.07 32.00
C GLU A 66 18.16 -4.90 33.29
N LEU A 67 18.79 -6.08 33.36
CA LEU A 67 18.65 -7.03 34.48
C LEU A 67 19.80 -6.97 35.50
N GLY A 68 20.83 -6.16 35.24
CA GLY A 68 22.07 -6.11 36.03
C GLY A 68 22.98 -7.33 35.88
N LYS A 69 22.54 -8.38 35.17
CA LYS A 69 23.30 -9.62 34.89
C LYS A 69 22.92 -10.20 33.54
N VAL A 70 23.84 -10.98 32.96
CA VAL A 70 23.55 -11.73 31.72
C VAL A 70 22.70 -12.95 32.09
N PRO A 71 21.52 -13.15 31.46
CA PRO A 71 20.72 -14.35 31.67
C PRO A 71 21.38 -15.58 31.03
N ASP A 72 21.14 -16.77 31.59
CA ASP A 72 21.71 -18.02 31.08
C ASP A 72 21.21 -18.36 29.67
N ASN A 73 19.95 -18.04 29.38
CA ASN A 73 19.31 -18.29 28.09
C ASN A 73 18.41 -17.11 27.70
N ILE A 74 18.39 -16.79 26.40
CA ILE A 74 17.50 -15.80 25.80
C ILE A 74 16.77 -16.48 24.64
N PHE A 75 15.44 -16.47 24.68
CA PHE A 75 14.60 -17.00 23.62
C PHE A 75 13.80 -15.85 23.01
N ILE A 76 13.74 -15.83 21.68
CA ILE A 76 13.14 -14.74 20.89
C ILE A 76 11.78 -15.18 20.30
N ARG A 77 11.66 -16.49 20.00
CA ARG A 77 10.49 -17.13 19.41
C ARG A 77 10.48 -18.63 19.74
N ASN A 78 9.37 -19.29 19.47
CA ASN A 78 9.25 -20.74 19.52
C ASN A 78 9.86 -21.44 18.28
N PRO A 79 10.21 -22.73 18.38
CA PRO A 79 10.22 -23.56 19.60
C PRO A 79 11.46 -23.30 20.47
N THR A 80 11.32 -23.43 21.80
CA THR A 80 12.47 -23.40 22.71
C THR A 80 12.89 -24.82 23.11
N PRO A 81 14.13 -25.03 23.63
CA PRO A 81 14.56 -26.34 24.15
C PRO A 81 13.67 -26.89 25.28
N TYR A 82 12.91 -26.03 25.95
CA TYR A 82 12.00 -26.37 27.05
C TYR A 82 10.53 -26.47 26.59
N GLY A 83 10.29 -26.54 25.28
CA GLY A 83 8.95 -26.55 24.68
C GLY A 83 8.42 -25.14 24.39
N ASP A 84 7.08 -25.01 24.36
CA ASP A 84 6.41 -23.75 24.09
C ASP A 84 6.30 -22.88 25.36
N LEU A 85 7.37 -22.15 25.66
CA LEU A 85 7.40 -21.23 26.79
C LEU A 85 6.50 -20.01 26.57
N PHE A 86 6.42 -19.50 25.34
CA PHE A 86 5.69 -18.27 25.04
C PHE A 86 4.18 -18.44 25.24
N THR A 87 3.59 -19.54 24.78
CA THR A 87 2.18 -19.84 25.01
C THR A 87 1.91 -20.16 26.47
N LYS A 88 2.78 -20.97 27.11
CA LYS A 88 2.63 -21.38 28.51
C LYS A 88 2.60 -20.19 29.47
N PHE A 89 3.52 -19.25 29.28
CA PHE A 89 3.67 -18.08 30.15
C PHE A 89 2.99 -16.82 29.60
N LYS A 90 2.27 -16.92 28.48
CA LYS A 90 1.64 -15.80 27.77
C LYS A 90 2.63 -14.67 27.45
N TRP A 91 3.86 -15.03 27.08
CA TRP A 91 4.86 -14.06 26.63
C TRP A 91 4.68 -13.74 25.16
N GLU A 92 4.92 -12.49 24.79
CA GLU A 92 4.94 -12.09 23.39
C GLU A 92 6.24 -12.56 22.73
N GLN A 93 6.09 -13.22 21.58
CA GLN A 93 7.23 -13.52 20.72
C GLN A 93 7.67 -12.24 20.00
N MET A 94 8.95 -12.12 19.69
CA MET A 94 9.47 -10.94 19.02
C MET A 94 8.89 -10.82 17.60
N LYS A 95 8.34 -9.64 17.30
CA LYS A 95 7.80 -9.31 15.99
C LYS A 95 8.58 -8.16 15.36
N ARG A 96 8.78 -8.23 14.05
CA ARG A 96 9.21 -7.10 13.23
C ARG A 96 7.99 -6.25 12.90
N LYS A 97 8.14 -4.93 12.95
CA LYS A 97 7.15 -3.96 12.47
C LYS A 97 7.71 -3.21 11.25
N LEU A 98 7.04 -3.31 10.12
CA LEU A 98 7.32 -2.53 8.92
C LEU A 98 6.25 -1.43 8.78
N THR A 99 6.66 -0.18 8.62
CA THR A 99 5.75 0.96 8.45
C THR A 99 6.38 2.03 7.56
N ILE A 100 5.56 2.86 6.94
CA ILE A 100 6.03 4.01 6.16
C ILE A 100 6.41 5.12 7.14
N VAL A 101 7.58 5.72 6.94
CA VAL A 101 8.07 6.84 7.77
C VAL A 101 7.78 8.19 7.12
N ARG A 102 7.71 8.24 5.79
CA ARG A 102 7.49 9.47 5.03
C ARG A 102 7.01 9.15 3.61
N THR A 103 6.10 9.97 3.11
CA THR A 103 5.78 10.12 1.69
C THR A 103 6.25 11.50 1.20
N LYS A 104 6.63 11.58 -0.07
CA LYS A 104 6.98 12.85 -0.72
C LYS A 104 6.57 12.78 -2.18
N ILE A 105 5.88 13.83 -2.64
CA ILE A 105 5.63 14.06 -4.06
C ILE A 105 6.90 14.67 -4.65
N ILE A 106 7.45 14.03 -5.67
CA ILE A 106 8.72 14.45 -6.29
C ILE A 106 8.46 15.43 -7.41
N ASP A 107 7.47 15.14 -8.25
CA ASP A 107 7.15 15.92 -9.43
C ASP A 107 5.66 15.75 -9.80
N ILE A 108 5.10 16.74 -10.49
CA ILE A 108 3.75 16.74 -11.06
C ILE A 108 3.88 17.29 -12.48
N ILE A 109 3.63 16.45 -13.47
CA ILE A 109 3.75 16.80 -14.89
C ILE A 109 2.34 16.86 -15.49
N ASN A 110 1.92 18.05 -15.91
CA ASN A 110 0.65 18.28 -16.57
C ASN A 110 0.88 18.65 -18.04
N GLN A 111 0.14 18.00 -18.94
CA GLN A 111 0.18 18.26 -20.37
C GLN A 111 -1.24 18.24 -20.93
N ASP A 112 -1.60 19.28 -21.67
CA ASP A 112 -2.88 19.35 -22.36
C ASP A 112 -2.85 18.39 -23.56
N ILE A 113 -3.78 17.44 -23.57
CA ILE A 113 -3.92 16.46 -24.64
C ILE A 113 -5.34 16.48 -25.20
N VAL A 114 -5.46 16.54 -26.52
CA VAL A 114 -6.75 16.38 -27.19
C VAL A 114 -7.11 14.91 -27.18
N LEU A 115 -8.10 14.54 -26.36
CA LEU A 115 -8.53 13.14 -26.18
C LEU A 115 -9.34 12.60 -27.35
N ASP A 116 -10.15 13.47 -27.94
CA ASP A 116 -11.03 13.14 -29.05
C ASP A 116 -11.50 14.42 -29.76
N THR A 117 -11.89 14.33 -31.02
CA THR A 117 -12.33 15.48 -31.82
C THR A 117 -13.51 15.07 -32.68
N HIS A 118 -14.63 15.77 -32.52
CA HIS A 118 -15.83 15.59 -33.31
C HIS A 118 -16.10 16.81 -34.18
N GLU A 119 -16.07 16.63 -35.50
CA GLU A 119 -16.48 17.66 -36.44
C GLU A 119 -17.97 17.53 -36.75
N HIS A 120 -18.68 18.67 -36.73
CA HIS A 120 -20.10 18.74 -37.02
C HIS A 120 -20.34 19.84 -38.05
N ILE A 121 -20.89 19.46 -39.20
CA ILE A 121 -21.13 20.38 -40.31
C ILE A 121 -22.63 20.50 -40.52
N ASN A 122 -23.18 21.70 -40.35
CA ASN A 122 -24.56 22.01 -40.69
C ASN A 122 -24.63 22.48 -42.15
N ASN A 123 -25.13 21.62 -43.03
CA ASN A 123 -25.31 21.95 -44.45
C ASN A 123 -26.67 22.61 -44.75
N THR A 124 -27.41 23.05 -43.73
CA THR A 124 -28.74 23.68 -43.89
C THR A 124 -28.68 25.18 -43.59
N THR A 125 -29.64 25.94 -44.11
CA THR A 125 -29.80 27.37 -43.82
C THR A 125 -30.45 27.64 -42.46
N ASN A 126 -30.92 26.61 -41.76
CA ASN A 126 -31.65 26.73 -40.50
C ASN A 126 -30.71 26.50 -39.31
N ILE A 127 -31.01 27.18 -38.20
CA ILE A 127 -30.32 26.95 -36.92
C ILE A 127 -30.73 25.57 -36.39
N VAL A 128 -29.75 24.71 -36.12
CA VAL A 128 -29.97 23.37 -35.56
C VAL A 128 -29.32 23.30 -34.18
N THR A 129 -30.12 22.98 -33.17
CA THR A 129 -29.62 22.64 -31.83
C THR A 129 -29.45 21.12 -31.74
N ALA A 130 -28.22 20.67 -31.49
CA ALA A 130 -27.92 19.25 -31.31
C ALA A 130 -27.30 19.03 -29.94
N LYS A 131 -27.93 18.18 -29.11
CA LYS A 131 -27.31 17.71 -27.86
C LYS A 131 -26.21 16.72 -28.18
N ARG A 132 -25.07 16.84 -27.50
CA ARG A 132 -23.91 15.97 -27.70
C ARG A 132 -23.38 15.47 -26.37
N SER A 133 -23.11 14.18 -26.33
CA SER A 133 -22.30 13.55 -25.30
C SER A 133 -21.04 13.00 -25.93
N MET A 134 -19.92 13.15 -25.24
CA MET A 134 -18.65 12.55 -25.58
C MET A 134 -18.29 11.54 -24.50
N TYR A 135 -17.98 10.32 -24.92
CA TYR A 135 -17.59 9.23 -24.04
C TYR A 135 -16.22 8.71 -24.47
N LYS A 136 -15.26 8.70 -23.55
CA LYS A 136 -13.92 8.17 -23.81
C LYS A 136 -13.45 7.33 -22.64
N VAL A 137 -12.87 6.18 -22.96
CA VAL A 137 -12.18 5.33 -21.98
C VAL A 137 -10.68 5.58 -22.10
N MET A 138 -10.05 5.94 -21.00
CA MET A 138 -8.61 6.18 -20.91
C MET A 138 -7.93 5.00 -20.22
N ASP A 139 -6.89 4.48 -20.87
CA ASP A 139 -5.98 3.50 -20.27
C ASP A 139 -4.94 4.24 -19.44
N ASN A 140 -4.95 3.98 -18.14
CA ASN A 140 -4.02 4.54 -17.17
C ASN A 140 -3.09 3.44 -16.68
N SER A 141 -1.92 3.83 -16.21
CA SER A 141 -0.97 2.90 -15.60
C SER A 141 -0.41 3.45 -14.30
N ILE A 142 -0.24 2.56 -13.32
CA ILE A 142 0.53 2.82 -12.11
C ILE A 142 1.75 1.91 -12.13
N SER A 143 2.92 2.47 -11.83
CA SER A 143 4.17 1.74 -11.78
C SER A 143 4.84 1.92 -10.42
N SER A 144 5.49 0.85 -9.96
CA SER A 144 6.21 0.81 -8.69
C SER A 144 7.65 0.38 -8.94
N THR A 145 8.59 1.15 -8.40
CA THR A 145 10.03 0.88 -8.47
C THR A 145 10.63 1.01 -7.07
N TRP A 146 11.68 0.25 -6.79
CA TRP A 146 12.24 0.17 -5.44
C TRP A 146 13.76 0.30 -5.41
N SER A 147 14.28 0.91 -4.36
CA SER A 147 15.74 0.95 -4.16
C SER A 147 16.28 -0.44 -3.84
N LYS A 148 17.46 -0.79 -4.38
CA LYS A 148 18.14 -2.07 -4.09
C LYS A 148 18.55 -2.25 -2.62
N THR A 149 18.62 -1.17 -1.85
CA THR A 149 19.01 -1.18 -0.43
C THR A 149 17.80 -1.29 0.49
N GLY A 150 17.90 -2.01 1.61
CA GLY A 150 16.86 -2.08 2.66
C GLY A 150 16.34 -3.49 2.92
N LEU A 151 15.18 -3.59 3.57
CA LEU A 151 14.50 -4.87 3.82
C LEU A 151 14.27 -5.60 2.48
N PRO A 152 14.58 -6.90 2.34
CA PRO A 152 14.31 -7.64 1.12
C PRO A 152 12.81 -7.72 0.79
N GLY A 153 12.47 -8.26 -0.38
CA GLY A 153 11.09 -8.57 -0.73
C GLY A 153 10.44 -9.45 0.34
N ASP A 154 9.19 -9.14 0.67
CA ASP A 154 8.42 -9.85 1.69
C ASP A 154 6.98 -10.02 1.22
N ASN A 155 6.21 -10.88 1.88
CA ASN A 155 4.79 -11.11 1.61
C ASN A 155 3.88 -10.01 2.17
N ALA A 156 4.46 -8.93 2.71
CA ALA A 156 3.72 -7.74 3.08
C ALA A 156 3.07 -7.11 1.83
N HIS A 157 1.89 -6.53 1.98
CA HIS A 157 1.17 -5.89 0.88
C HIS A 157 1.03 -4.40 1.13
N THR A 158 1.19 -3.61 0.06
CA THR A 158 0.95 -2.17 0.03
C THR A 158 -0.21 -1.89 -0.91
N THR A 159 -1.18 -1.12 -0.44
CA THR A 159 -2.30 -0.64 -1.26
C THR A 159 -2.05 0.81 -1.64
N PHE A 160 -2.04 1.08 -2.94
CA PHE A 160 -2.04 2.42 -3.48
C PHE A 160 -3.49 2.79 -3.82
N ILE A 161 -3.98 3.85 -3.18
CA ILE A 161 -5.29 4.43 -3.44
C ILE A 161 -5.06 5.73 -4.19
N LEU A 162 -5.59 5.83 -5.40
CA LEU A 162 -5.57 7.03 -6.23
C LEU A 162 -6.98 7.60 -6.27
N ASN A 163 -7.16 8.78 -5.66
CA ASN A 163 -8.42 9.51 -5.71
C ASN A 163 -8.30 10.64 -6.72
N PHE A 164 -9.20 10.66 -7.68
CA PHE A 164 -9.40 11.70 -8.69
C PHE A 164 -10.79 12.29 -8.53
N GLU A 165 -11.07 13.41 -9.19
CA GLU A 165 -12.37 14.08 -9.11
C GLU A 165 -13.52 13.17 -9.60
N ASP A 166 -13.30 12.46 -10.69
CA ASP A 166 -14.30 11.59 -11.33
C ASP A 166 -14.19 10.10 -10.96
N GLY A 167 -13.34 9.74 -9.98
CA GLY A 167 -13.24 8.34 -9.58
C GLY A 167 -12.10 7.98 -8.64
N LYS A 168 -12.05 6.68 -8.31
CA LYS A 168 -11.01 6.08 -7.46
C LYS A 168 -10.41 4.87 -8.16
N ALA A 169 -9.09 4.75 -8.12
CA ALA A 169 -8.38 3.53 -8.48
C ALA A 169 -7.67 2.96 -7.25
N GLU A 170 -7.74 1.63 -7.08
CA GLU A 170 -7.10 0.93 -5.97
C GLU A 170 -6.20 -0.17 -6.52
N VAL A 171 -4.93 -0.14 -6.14
CA VAL A 171 -3.92 -1.08 -6.61
C VAL A 171 -3.17 -1.67 -5.45
N VAL A 172 -3.37 -2.97 -5.22
CA VAL A 172 -2.60 -3.74 -4.25
C VAL A 172 -1.33 -4.24 -4.90
N ASN A 173 -0.19 -4.05 -4.28
CA ASN A 173 1.09 -4.59 -4.72
C ASN A 173 1.83 -5.23 -3.54
N GLN A 174 2.63 -6.27 -3.81
CA GLN A 174 3.49 -6.87 -2.82
C GLN A 174 4.67 -5.93 -2.50
N TRP A 175 5.16 -5.95 -1.26
CA TRP A 175 6.27 -5.14 -0.81
C TRP A 175 7.51 -5.39 -1.68
N ARG A 176 8.07 -4.30 -2.21
CA ARG A 176 9.23 -4.33 -3.11
C ARG A 176 9.05 -5.13 -4.41
N ASN A 177 7.80 -5.35 -4.82
CA ASN A 177 7.52 -5.91 -6.12
C ASN A 177 7.50 -4.80 -7.18
N GLU A 178 8.48 -4.78 -8.06
CA GLU A 178 8.51 -3.86 -9.21
C GLU A 178 7.46 -4.33 -10.23
N SER A 179 6.44 -3.51 -10.46
CA SER A 179 5.35 -3.87 -11.37
C SER A 179 4.69 -2.64 -11.96
N THR A 180 4.09 -2.84 -13.13
CA THR A 180 3.20 -1.87 -13.78
C THR A 180 1.82 -2.50 -13.86
N LYS A 181 0.80 -1.79 -13.40
CA LYS A 181 -0.60 -2.21 -13.50
C LYS A 181 -1.39 -1.20 -14.30
N ASN A 182 -2.20 -1.69 -15.21
CA ASN A 182 -3.07 -0.88 -16.03
C ASN A 182 -4.49 -0.87 -15.44
N PHE A 183 -5.16 0.27 -15.51
CA PHE A 183 -6.55 0.43 -15.10
C PHE A 183 -7.25 1.42 -16.04
N LYS A 184 -8.57 1.28 -16.15
CA LYS A 184 -9.38 2.10 -17.05
C LYS A 184 -10.17 3.12 -16.26
N VAL A 185 -10.20 4.35 -16.76
CA VAL A 185 -11.08 5.42 -16.25
C VAL A 185 -11.95 5.88 -17.42
N SER A 186 -13.25 5.93 -17.20
CA SER A 186 -14.22 6.44 -18.17
C SER A 186 -14.52 7.91 -17.88
N LEU A 187 -14.44 8.73 -18.92
CA LEU A 187 -14.85 10.14 -18.88
C LEU A 187 -16.09 10.30 -19.74
N GLU A 188 -17.12 10.92 -19.15
CA GLU A 188 -18.34 11.30 -19.85
C GLU A 188 -18.51 12.81 -19.73
N ILE A 189 -18.45 13.51 -20.87
CA ILE A 189 -18.66 14.95 -20.95
C ILE A 189 -19.96 15.19 -21.71
N SER A 190 -20.91 15.83 -21.03
CA SER A 190 -22.19 16.24 -21.62
C SER A 190 -22.14 17.74 -21.93
N CYS A 191 -22.27 18.09 -23.21
CA CYS A 191 -22.38 19.48 -23.65
C CYS A 191 -23.85 19.78 -23.98
N TYR A 192 -24.41 20.79 -23.30
CA TYR A 192 -25.80 21.24 -23.45
C TYR A 192 -25.93 22.39 -24.45
#